data_AF-A0AB33TDK9-F1
#
_entry.id   AF-A0AB33TDK9-F1
#
_cell.length_a   1.000
_cell.length_b   1.000
_cell.length_c   1.000
_cell.angle_alpha   90.00
_cell.angle_beta   90.00
_cell.angle_gamma   90.00
#
_symmetry.space_group_name_H-M   'P 1'
#
loop_
_entity.id
_entity.type
_entity.pdbx_description
1 polymer ?
#
loop_
_entity_poly.entity_id
_entity_poly.type
_entity_poly.pdbx_seq_one_letter_code
_entity_poly.pdbx_strand_id
1 'polypeptide(L)'
;MAGEPEELSEVEQARQVAARSAFADVRDAMDSGDPDERMAAFGQLMQTLSGLNSEVTRDKLHVPDDADQYRDALVSIMRRIPDGWGRWISCDAGWYPIITELDRRLAAIDPGYELHQVKEKFGCLRYYFRASDESYYDDMRILVLEAEQRCASTCETCGKPGSLHSSSRRAWVKTLCMTCAARGGFEPVGELVNDLTPDMTGVWQVSVYGGGADSVWDLTRGVVHIGGDRLEDVQVLALPRVLGTFRLRLADGSEMASELVAAIKRVR
;
A
#
# COMPACT_ATOMS: atom_id res chain seq x y z
N MET A 1 10.43 -30.21 22.77
CA MET A 1 10.71 -29.86 21.36
C MET A 1 9.37 -29.53 20.76
N ALA A 2 9.14 -28.26 20.37
CA ALA A 2 7.95 -27.94 19.59
C ALA A 2 8.03 -28.74 18.28
N GLY A 3 6.93 -29.38 17.87
CA GLY A 3 6.86 -30.09 16.59
C GLY A 3 7.09 -29.14 15.43
N GLU A 4 7.42 -29.66 14.25
CA GLU A 4 7.43 -28.82 13.05
C GLU A 4 6.05 -28.18 12.84
N PRO A 5 5.97 -26.90 12.47
CA PRO A 5 4.69 -26.25 12.24
C PRO A 5 3.96 -26.93 11.08
N GLU A 6 2.72 -27.31 11.32
CA GLU A 6 1.84 -27.93 10.31
C GLU A 6 1.35 -26.88 9.31
N GLU A 7 1.07 -27.31 8.07
CA GLU A 7 0.34 -26.49 7.11
C GLU A 7 -1.16 -26.45 7.45
N LEU A 8 -1.87 -25.43 6.97
CA LEU A 8 -3.32 -25.44 7.01
C LEU A 8 -3.88 -26.65 6.25
N SER A 9 -4.92 -27.26 6.80
CA SER A 9 -5.74 -28.22 6.05
C SER A 9 -6.48 -27.50 4.91
N GLU A 10 -6.90 -28.26 3.89
CA GLU A 10 -7.67 -27.72 2.76
C GLU A 10 -8.89 -26.90 3.20
N VAL A 11 -9.58 -27.36 4.25
CA VAL A 11 -10.75 -26.66 4.81
C VAL A 11 -10.36 -25.34 5.47
N GLU A 12 -9.26 -25.31 6.22
CA GLU A 12 -8.77 -24.10 6.87
C GLU A 12 -8.25 -23.08 5.84
N GLN A 13 -7.54 -23.55 4.82
CA GLN A 13 -7.06 -22.75 3.70
C GLN A 13 -8.24 -22.13 2.94
N ALA A 14 -9.26 -22.93 2.59
CA ALA A 14 -10.46 -22.42 1.93
C ALA A 14 -11.17 -21.33 2.74
N ARG A 15 -11.27 -21.50 4.07
CA ARG A 15 -11.85 -20.47 4.96
C ARG A 15 -11.02 -19.18 4.98
N GLN A 16 -9.70 -19.28 4.95
CA GLN A 16 -8.83 -18.10 4.86
C GLN A 16 -8.93 -17.38 3.54
N VAL A 17 -8.97 -18.11 2.42
CA VAL A 17 -9.18 -17.53 1.09
C VAL A 17 -10.52 -16.78 1.06
N ALA A 18 -11.58 -17.39 1.60
CA ALA A 18 -12.88 -16.74 1.72
C ALA A 18 -12.80 -15.46 2.57
N ALA A 19 -12.09 -15.49 3.71
CA ALA A 19 -11.92 -14.30 4.56
C ALA A 19 -11.15 -13.18 3.83
N ARG A 20 -10.07 -13.51 3.11
CA ARG A 20 -9.30 -12.55 2.30
C ARG A 20 -10.15 -11.95 1.19
N SER A 21 -11.01 -12.74 0.54
CA SER A 21 -11.97 -12.25 -0.45
C SER A 21 -12.99 -11.30 0.19
N ALA A 22 -13.58 -11.66 1.33
CA ALA A 22 -14.54 -10.81 2.02
C ALA A 22 -13.91 -9.47 2.47
N PHE A 23 -12.62 -9.47 2.84
CA PHE A 23 -11.89 -8.23 3.10
C PHE A 23 -11.73 -7.36 1.84
N ALA A 24 -11.49 -7.98 0.67
CA ALA A 24 -11.45 -7.26 -0.59
C ALA A 24 -12.82 -6.67 -0.95
N ASP A 25 -13.90 -7.40 -0.72
CA ASP A 25 -15.27 -6.91 -0.97
C ASP A 25 -15.62 -5.73 -0.03
N VAL A 26 -15.22 -5.80 1.25
CA VAL A 26 -15.37 -4.66 2.18
C VAL A 26 -14.59 -3.44 1.72
N ARG A 27 -13.37 -3.64 1.20
CA ARG A 27 -12.59 -2.56 0.60
C ARG A 27 -13.38 -1.92 -0.55
N ASP A 28 -13.86 -2.73 -1.49
CA ASP A 28 -14.51 -2.24 -2.70
C ASP A 28 -15.83 -1.51 -2.35
N ALA A 29 -16.58 -2.00 -1.35
CA ALA A 29 -17.77 -1.33 -0.82
C ALA A 29 -17.43 -0.02 -0.06
N MET A 30 -16.30 0.05 0.62
CA MET A 30 -15.84 1.33 1.20
C MET A 30 -15.54 2.37 0.11
N ASP A 31 -15.07 1.93 -1.06
CA ASP A 31 -14.79 2.76 -2.22
C ASP A 31 -16.05 3.14 -3.04
N SER A 32 -17.16 2.40 -2.95
CA SER A 32 -18.44 2.76 -3.59
C SER A 32 -19.18 3.88 -2.84
N GLY A 33 -19.02 3.95 -1.51
CA GLY A 33 -19.64 4.95 -0.64
C GLY A 33 -21.12 4.77 -0.39
N ASP A 34 -21.69 3.67 -0.85
CA ASP A 34 -23.05 3.27 -0.54
C ASP A 34 -23.10 2.69 0.89
N PRO A 35 -23.87 3.29 1.82
CA PRO A 35 -24.01 2.77 3.18
C PRO A 35 -24.54 1.33 3.26
N ASP A 36 -25.43 0.93 2.35
CA ASP A 36 -26.07 -0.38 2.36
C ASP A 36 -25.12 -1.46 1.82
N GLU A 37 -24.36 -1.16 0.76
CA GLU A 37 -23.30 -2.06 0.27
C GLU A 37 -22.22 -2.28 1.33
N ARG A 38 -21.82 -1.22 2.05
CA ARG A 38 -20.86 -1.31 3.15
C ARG A 38 -21.36 -2.19 4.29
N MET A 39 -22.63 -2.06 4.65
CA MET A 39 -23.25 -2.87 5.70
C MET A 39 -23.29 -4.35 5.28
N ALA A 40 -23.68 -4.64 4.04
CA ALA A 40 -23.73 -5.99 3.51
C ALA A 40 -22.34 -6.64 3.46
N ALA A 41 -21.34 -5.94 2.91
CA ALA A 41 -19.97 -6.44 2.84
C ALA A 41 -19.38 -6.69 4.23
N PHE A 42 -19.63 -5.78 5.19
CA PHE A 42 -19.18 -5.95 6.57
C PHE A 42 -19.85 -7.14 7.26
N GLY A 43 -21.16 -7.35 7.03
CA GLY A 43 -21.88 -8.52 7.51
C GLY A 43 -21.29 -9.84 6.98
N GLN A 44 -20.98 -9.88 5.68
CA GLN A 44 -20.34 -11.03 5.04
C GLN A 44 -18.95 -11.31 5.61
N LEU A 45 -18.15 -10.26 5.85
CA LEU A 45 -16.85 -10.37 6.50
C LEU A 45 -16.98 -10.97 7.91
N MET A 46 -17.88 -10.43 8.74
CA MET A 46 -18.09 -10.93 10.10
C MET A 46 -18.56 -12.40 10.11
N GLN A 47 -19.44 -12.78 9.19
CA GLN A 47 -19.88 -14.16 9.03
C GLN A 47 -18.70 -15.07 8.65
N THR A 48 -17.85 -14.64 7.72
CA THR A 48 -16.68 -15.42 7.28
C THR A 48 -15.64 -15.55 8.39
N LEU A 49 -15.37 -14.47 9.12
CA LEU A 49 -14.45 -14.46 10.26
C LEU A 49 -14.94 -15.34 11.42
N SER A 50 -16.26 -15.47 11.63
CA SER A 50 -16.81 -16.33 12.68
C SER A 50 -16.47 -17.82 12.51
N GLY A 51 -16.12 -18.24 11.29
CA GLY A 51 -15.68 -19.61 10.99
C GLY A 51 -14.17 -19.84 11.14
N LEU A 52 -13.38 -18.79 11.40
CA LEU A 52 -11.94 -18.89 11.64
C LEU A 52 -11.68 -19.15 13.11
N ASN A 53 -10.92 -20.21 13.40
CA ASN A 53 -10.36 -20.43 14.73
C ASN A 53 -8.92 -19.92 14.74
N SER A 54 -8.76 -18.61 14.98
CA SER A 54 -7.45 -17.95 14.96
C SER A 54 -6.47 -18.55 15.97
N GLU A 55 -6.93 -19.04 17.11
CA GLU A 55 -6.08 -19.67 18.12
C GLU A 55 -5.45 -20.98 17.61
N VAL A 56 -6.18 -21.75 16.80
CA VAL A 56 -5.72 -23.01 16.22
C VAL A 56 -4.88 -22.80 14.97
N THR A 57 -5.23 -21.83 14.13
CA THR A 57 -4.59 -21.68 12.82
C THR A 57 -3.39 -20.74 12.84
N ARG A 58 -3.27 -19.81 13.80
CA ARG A 58 -2.24 -18.76 13.81
C ARG A 58 -0.83 -19.30 13.59
N ASP A 59 -0.51 -20.38 14.28
CA ASP A 59 0.84 -20.93 14.29
C ASP A 59 1.05 -21.98 13.17
N LYS A 60 0.02 -22.25 12.34
CA LYS A 60 0.16 -23.09 11.14
C LYS A 60 0.74 -22.29 9.98
N LEU A 61 1.38 -22.97 9.03
CA LEU A 61 1.93 -22.35 7.83
C LEU A 61 0.81 -21.95 6.86
N HIS A 62 0.72 -20.66 6.59
CA HIS A 62 -0.24 -20.07 5.65
C HIS A 62 0.39 -19.87 4.28
N VAL A 63 0.66 -20.97 3.59
CA VAL A 63 1.29 -20.96 2.26
C VAL A 63 0.36 -20.25 1.26
N PRO A 64 0.82 -19.19 0.57
CA PRO A 64 0.00 -18.52 -0.45
C PRO A 64 -0.31 -19.45 -1.64
N ASP A 65 -1.54 -19.36 -2.17
CA ASP A 65 -1.95 -20.14 -3.34
C ASP A 65 -1.17 -19.77 -4.61
N ASP A 66 -0.69 -18.52 -4.68
CA ASP A 66 0.11 -17.94 -5.76
C ASP A 66 1.62 -18.07 -5.53
N ALA A 67 2.04 -18.93 -4.61
CA ALA A 67 3.46 -19.15 -4.29
C ALA A 67 4.26 -19.75 -5.47
N ASP A 68 3.61 -20.54 -6.34
CA ASP A 68 4.20 -21.20 -7.50
C ASP A 68 5.62 -21.78 -7.19
N GLN A 69 6.62 -21.42 -7.98
CA GLN A 69 8.01 -21.86 -7.84
C GLN A 69 8.70 -21.38 -6.54
N TYR A 70 8.10 -20.44 -5.81
CA TYR A 70 8.65 -19.89 -4.56
C TYR A 70 8.14 -20.62 -3.32
N ARG A 71 7.19 -21.57 -3.46
CA ARG A 71 6.55 -22.29 -2.34
C ARG A 71 7.53 -22.74 -1.26
N ASP A 72 8.55 -23.50 -1.61
CA ASP A 72 9.48 -24.08 -0.63
C ASP A 72 10.30 -23.01 0.08
N ALA A 73 10.69 -21.95 -0.63
CA ALA A 73 11.39 -20.81 -0.04
C ALA A 73 10.48 -20.04 0.92
N LEU A 74 9.21 -19.80 0.56
CA LEU A 74 8.25 -19.14 1.45
C LEU A 74 7.94 -19.99 2.68
N VAL A 75 7.85 -21.31 2.55
CA VAL A 75 7.72 -22.25 3.69
C VAL A 75 8.92 -22.13 4.63
N SER A 76 10.14 -22.11 4.09
CA SER A 76 11.36 -21.93 4.88
C SER A 76 11.35 -20.60 5.64
N ILE A 77 10.93 -19.52 4.98
CA ILE A 77 10.81 -18.18 5.60
C ILE A 77 9.78 -18.20 6.73
N MET A 78 8.60 -18.78 6.50
CA MET A 78 7.54 -18.85 7.51
C MET A 78 7.92 -19.70 8.72
N ARG A 79 8.81 -20.69 8.57
CA ARG A 79 9.38 -21.46 9.68
C ARG A 79 10.27 -20.62 10.60
N ARG A 80 10.79 -19.47 10.14
CA ARG A 80 11.51 -18.49 10.98
C ARG A 80 10.59 -17.64 11.85
N ILE A 81 9.28 -17.72 11.62
CA ILE A 81 8.31 -16.95 12.39
C ILE A 81 8.00 -17.69 13.71
N PRO A 82 8.24 -17.07 14.88
CA PRO A 82 7.99 -17.72 16.16
C PRO A 82 6.49 -17.84 16.44
N ASP A 83 6.13 -18.79 17.31
CA ASP A 83 4.75 -18.96 17.77
C ASP A 83 4.20 -17.65 18.35
N GLY A 84 2.92 -17.37 18.10
CA GLY A 84 2.25 -16.15 18.55
C GLY A 84 2.21 -15.03 17.51
N TRP A 85 3.10 -15.03 16.52
CA TRP A 85 3.16 -13.95 15.51
C TRP A 85 2.24 -14.14 14.31
N GLY A 86 1.91 -15.39 13.97
CA GLY A 86 1.20 -15.72 12.73
C GLY A 86 2.14 -16.06 11.58
N ARG A 87 2.13 -17.31 11.09
CA ARG A 87 3.08 -17.75 10.05
C ARG A 87 2.54 -17.50 8.63
N TRP A 88 2.46 -16.23 8.23
CA TRP A 88 1.99 -15.83 6.89
C TRP A 88 2.84 -14.74 6.25
N ILE A 89 2.72 -14.64 4.92
CA ILE A 89 3.34 -13.60 4.08
C ILE A 89 2.22 -12.76 3.46
N SER A 90 2.15 -11.48 3.84
CA SER A 90 1.10 -10.56 3.36
C SER A 90 1.59 -9.70 2.19
N CYS A 91 2.03 -10.36 1.12
CA CYS A 91 2.46 -9.77 -0.14
C CYS A 91 1.99 -10.66 -1.31
N ASP A 92 1.81 -10.09 -2.50
CA ASP A 92 1.45 -10.85 -3.71
C ASP A 92 2.70 -11.40 -4.44
N ALA A 93 2.47 -12.34 -5.38
CA ALA A 93 3.49 -13.09 -6.11
C ALA A 93 4.63 -12.30 -6.77
N GLY A 94 4.38 -11.05 -7.16
CA GLY A 94 5.38 -10.19 -7.79
C GLY A 94 6.55 -9.81 -6.87
N TRP A 95 6.38 -9.89 -5.55
CA TRP A 95 7.45 -9.61 -4.59
C TRP A 95 8.14 -10.85 -4.03
N TYR A 96 7.62 -12.06 -4.26
CA TYR A 96 8.25 -13.30 -3.79
C TYR A 96 9.72 -13.44 -4.20
N PRO A 97 10.13 -13.15 -5.46
CA PRO A 97 11.55 -13.22 -5.83
C PRO A 97 12.45 -12.30 -4.99
N ILE A 98 11.95 -11.13 -4.59
CA ILE A 98 12.69 -10.16 -3.78
C ILE A 98 12.76 -10.64 -2.33
N ILE A 99 11.64 -11.12 -1.79
CA ILE A 99 11.52 -11.61 -0.42
C ILE A 99 12.40 -12.86 -0.20
N THR A 100 12.39 -13.81 -1.14
CA THR A 100 13.20 -15.03 -1.04
C THR A 100 14.69 -14.75 -1.16
N GLU A 101 15.09 -13.79 -2.00
CA GLU A 101 16.48 -13.36 -2.10
C GLU A 101 16.93 -12.60 -0.83
N LEU A 102 16.06 -11.77 -0.26
CA LEU A 102 16.31 -11.11 1.01
C LEU A 102 16.55 -12.13 2.12
N ASP A 103 15.64 -13.09 2.33
CA ASP A 103 15.80 -14.15 3.34
C ASP A 103 17.13 -14.89 3.17
N ARG A 104 17.46 -15.30 1.93
CA ARG A 104 18.71 -16.01 1.65
C ARG A 104 19.94 -15.20 2.06
N ARG A 105 19.94 -13.88 1.80
CA ARG A 105 21.04 -12.98 2.19
C ARG A 105 21.10 -12.77 3.70
N LEU A 106 19.95 -12.60 4.36
CA LEU A 106 19.86 -12.48 5.82
C LEU A 106 20.35 -13.76 6.52
N ALA A 107 19.89 -14.92 6.07
CA ALA A 107 20.26 -16.22 6.60
C ALA A 107 21.75 -16.55 6.42
N ALA A 108 22.42 -15.95 5.42
CA ALA A 108 23.86 -16.10 5.23
C ALA A 108 24.68 -15.29 6.24
N ILE A 109 24.12 -14.19 6.77
CA ILE A 109 24.73 -13.40 7.85
C ILE A 109 24.41 -14.03 9.20
N ASP A 110 23.13 -14.27 9.44
CA ASP A 110 22.61 -14.81 10.70
C ASP A 110 21.65 -15.96 10.40
N PRO A 111 22.11 -17.23 10.43
CA PRO A 111 21.23 -18.37 10.19
C PRO A 111 20.08 -18.49 11.21
N GLY A 112 20.26 -17.92 12.41
CA GLY A 112 19.35 -18.03 13.55
C GLY A 112 18.39 -16.86 13.73
N TYR A 113 18.35 -15.90 12.80
CA TYR A 113 17.44 -14.76 12.90
C TYR A 113 15.97 -15.20 12.89
N GLU A 114 15.14 -14.44 13.61
CA GLU A 114 13.70 -14.62 13.63
C GLU A 114 13.01 -13.61 12.72
N LEU A 115 11.99 -14.07 12.00
CA LEU A 115 11.09 -13.20 11.25
C LEU A 115 9.85 -12.93 12.09
N HIS A 116 9.49 -11.68 12.30
CA HIS A 116 8.25 -11.35 13.01
C HIS A 116 7.08 -11.17 12.04
N GLN A 117 7.27 -10.40 10.96
CA GLN A 117 6.25 -10.20 9.94
C GLN A 117 6.89 -9.82 8.60
N VAL A 118 6.25 -10.22 7.51
CA VAL A 118 6.49 -9.65 6.19
C VAL A 118 5.17 -9.22 5.56
N LYS A 119 5.09 -7.95 5.14
CA LYS A 119 3.84 -7.37 4.62
C LYS A 119 4.07 -6.18 3.71
N GLU A 120 3.09 -5.88 2.88
CA GLU A 120 2.96 -4.56 2.28
C GLU A 120 2.44 -3.54 3.31
N LYS A 121 3.01 -2.32 3.27
CA LYS A 121 2.46 -1.14 3.94
C LYS A 121 2.80 0.14 3.18
N PHE A 122 1.77 0.87 2.76
CA PHE A 122 1.86 2.12 2.00
C PHE A 122 2.63 1.99 0.67
N GLY A 123 2.37 0.92 -0.08
CA GLY A 123 2.99 0.58 -1.35
C GLY A 123 4.43 0.07 -1.25
N CYS A 124 4.90 -0.31 -0.06
CA CYS A 124 6.28 -0.75 0.14
C CYS A 124 6.35 -1.95 1.08
N LEU A 125 7.41 -2.75 0.96
CA LEU A 125 7.68 -3.89 1.84
C LEU A 125 7.92 -3.42 3.28
N ARG A 126 7.49 -4.21 4.25
CA ARG A 126 7.97 -4.18 5.64
C ARG A 126 8.42 -5.58 6.00
N TYR A 127 9.69 -5.68 6.39
CA TYR A 127 10.34 -6.92 6.81
C TYR A 127 10.83 -6.75 8.25
N TYR A 128 10.02 -7.19 9.22
CA TYR A 128 10.36 -7.04 10.63
C TYR A 128 11.04 -8.30 11.11
N PHE A 129 12.30 -8.19 11.53
CA PHE A 129 13.11 -9.30 11.99
C PHE A 129 13.77 -9.00 13.34
N ARG A 130 14.28 -10.04 13.98
CA ARG A 130 15.15 -9.96 15.16
C ARG A 130 16.41 -10.75 14.87
N ALA A 131 17.56 -10.10 14.94
CA ALA A 131 18.84 -10.78 14.85
C ALA A 131 19.06 -11.64 16.11
N SER A 132 19.74 -12.77 15.94
CA SER A 132 20.15 -13.65 17.05
C SER A 132 21.28 -13.02 17.88
N ASP A 133 22.10 -12.17 17.25
CA ASP A 133 23.11 -11.33 17.85
C ASP A 133 22.99 -9.90 17.30
N GLU A 134 23.01 -8.91 18.18
CA GLU A 134 22.84 -7.49 17.82
C GLU A 134 23.93 -7.00 16.86
N SER A 135 25.11 -7.62 16.86
CA SER A 135 26.21 -7.26 15.95
C SER A 135 25.89 -7.48 14.47
N TYR A 136 24.89 -8.30 14.15
CA TYR A 136 24.43 -8.52 12.76
C TYR A 136 23.37 -7.52 12.30
N TYR A 137 22.75 -6.79 13.25
CA TYR A 137 21.54 -6.02 12.98
C TYR A 137 21.72 -4.96 11.90
N ASP A 138 22.80 -4.17 11.97
CA ASP A 138 23.05 -3.07 11.04
C ASP A 138 23.27 -3.57 9.61
N ASP A 139 24.08 -4.62 9.42
CA ASP A 139 24.34 -5.23 8.12
C ASP A 139 23.04 -5.81 7.52
N MET A 140 22.27 -6.54 8.33
CA MET A 140 20.97 -7.09 7.92
C MET A 140 19.96 -5.98 7.57
N ARG A 141 19.95 -4.87 8.33
CA ARG A 141 19.05 -3.74 8.11
C ARG A 141 19.30 -3.07 6.76
N ILE A 142 20.56 -2.99 6.31
CA ILE A 142 20.92 -2.49 4.98
C ILE A 142 20.27 -3.36 3.88
N LEU A 143 20.34 -4.69 4.01
CA LEU A 143 19.72 -5.61 3.05
C LEU A 143 18.20 -5.44 2.99
N VAL A 144 17.56 -5.24 4.14
CA VAL A 144 16.12 -4.93 4.20
C VAL A 144 15.80 -3.62 3.49
N LEU A 145 16.59 -2.55 3.71
CA LEU A 145 16.40 -1.27 3.01
C LEU A 145 16.50 -1.42 1.48
N GLU A 146 17.48 -2.19 0.99
CA GLU A 146 17.61 -2.49 -0.43
C GLU A 146 16.38 -3.21 -0.99
N ALA A 147 15.84 -4.20 -0.25
CA ALA A 147 14.63 -4.91 -0.65
C ALA A 147 13.39 -4.00 -0.63
N GLU A 148 13.25 -3.15 0.39
CA GLU A 148 12.19 -2.13 0.47
C GLU A 148 12.22 -1.20 -0.76
N GLN A 149 13.40 -0.72 -1.15
CA GLN A 149 13.58 0.13 -2.33
C GLN A 149 13.23 -0.59 -3.64
N ARG A 150 13.62 -1.87 -3.76
CA ARG A 150 13.26 -2.69 -4.94
C ARG A 150 11.76 -2.93 -5.02
N CYS A 151 11.11 -3.26 -3.91
CA CYS A 151 9.65 -3.43 -3.86
C CYS A 151 8.90 -2.13 -4.20
N ALA A 152 9.40 -0.98 -3.77
CA ALA A 152 8.80 0.33 -4.08
C ALA A 152 8.83 0.72 -5.58
N SER A 153 9.55 -0.05 -6.42
CA SER A 153 9.62 0.12 -7.88
C SER A 153 9.23 -1.14 -8.66
N THR A 154 8.70 -2.16 -7.97
CA THR A 154 8.30 -3.44 -8.54
C THR A 154 6.82 -3.67 -8.28
N CYS A 155 6.06 -4.01 -9.32
CA CYS A 155 4.65 -4.37 -9.22
C CYS A 155 4.48 -5.56 -8.28
N GLU A 156 3.79 -5.36 -7.16
CA GLU A 156 3.56 -6.40 -6.15
C GLU A 156 2.82 -7.61 -6.72
N THR A 157 1.91 -7.41 -7.68
CA THR A 157 1.12 -8.51 -8.23
C THR A 157 1.87 -9.36 -9.26
N CYS A 158 2.75 -8.78 -10.08
CA CYS A 158 3.35 -9.51 -11.22
C CYS A 158 4.87 -9.40 -11.39
N GLY A 159 5.55 -8.60 -10.55
CA GLY A 159 7.02 -8.49 -10.55
C GLY A 159 7.61 -7.62 -11.67
N LYS A 160 6.80 -7.10 -12.60
CA LYS A 160 7.23 -6.12 -13.61
C LYS A 160 7.52 -4.75 -12.95
N PRO A 161 8.23 -3.82 -13.62
CA PRO A 161 8.38 -2.46 -13.11
C PRO A 161 7.03 -1.83 -12.73
N GLY A 162 6.98 -1.20 -11.57
CA GLY A 162 5.77 -0.61 -11.00
C GLY A 162 6.02 0.75 -10.38
N SER A 163 4.94 1.48 -10.13
CA SER A 163 4.94 2.75 -9.43
C SER A 163 3.82 2.76 -8.39
N LEU A 164 3.82 3.75 -7.51
CA LEU A 164 2.79 3.89 -6.50
C LEU A 164 1.43 4.16 -7.17
N HIS A 165 0.39 3.45 -6.73
CA HIS A 165 -0.99 3.65 -7.12
C HIS A 165 -1.90 3.62 -5.88
N SER A 166 -3.04 4.31 -5.93
CA SER A 166 -4.05 4.37 -4.85
C SER A 166 -5.41 3.90 -5.35
N SER A 167 -6.24 3.37 -4.45
CA SER A 167 -7.66 3.14 -4.78
C SER A 167 -8.38 4.49 -4.93
N SER A 168 -9.55 4.50 -5.59
CA SER A 168 -10.29 5.73 -5.91
C SER A 168 -10.56 6.64 -4.71
N ARG A 169 -10.76 6.08 -3.50
CA ARG A 169 -10.89 6.86 -2.24
C ARG A 169 -9.66 6.85 -1.34
N ARG A 170 -8.54 6.28 -1.81
CA ARG A 170 -7.21 6.36 -1.20
C ARG A 170 -7.11 5.72 0.17
N ALA A 171 -8.01 4.78 0.44
CA ALA A 171 -7.89 3.94 1.62
C ALA A 171 -6.70 2.98 1.49
N TRP A 172 -6.30 2.66 0.25
CA TRP A 172 -5.30 1.66 -0.06
C TRP A 172 -4.28 2.17 -1.06
N VAL A 173 -3.03 1.75 -0.87
CA VAL A 173 -1.89 2.14 -1.68
C VAL A 173 -1.06 0.91 -1.98
N LYS A 174 -0.75 0.66 -3.25
CA LYS A 174 0.09 -0.47 -3.69
C LYS A 174 1.10 0.02 -4.73
N THR A 175 2.25 -0.65 -4.83
CA THR A 175 3.15 -0.45 -5.98
C THR A 175 2.77 -1.46 -7.07
N LEU A 176 2.27 -0.96 -8.20
CA LEU A 176 1.71 -1.76 -9.28
C LEU A 176 2.20 -1.26 -10.63
N CYS A 177 2.19 -2.13 -11.64
CA CYS A 177 2.29 -1.71 -13.04
C CYS A 177 0.92 -1.25 -13.53
N MET A 178 0.87 -0.44 -14.59
CA MET A 178 -0.38 0.12 -15.12
C MET A 178 -1.46 -0.94 -15.40
N THR A 179 -1.07 -2.10 -15.94
CA THR A 179 -2.00 -3.19 -16.25
C THR A 179 -2.63 -3.80 -15.00
N CYS A 180 -1.82 -4.08 -13.97
CA CYS A 180 -2.32 -4.61 -12.70
C CYS A 180 -3.13 -3.56 -11.93
N ALA A 181 -2.71 -2.30 -11.99
CA ALA A 181 -3.42 -1.20 -11.38
C ALA A 181 -4.82 -1.03 -11.99
N ALA A 182 -4.92 -0.93 -13.32
CA ALA A 182 -6.20 -0.81 -14.02
C ALA A 182 -7.13 -2.00 -13.74
N ARG A 183 -6.60 -3.22 -13.74
CA ARG A 183 -7.38 -4.44 -13.41
C ARG A 183 -7.90 -4.43 -11.96
N GLY A 184 -7.15 -3.83 -11.05
CA GLY A 184 -7.49 -3.76 -9.62
C GLY A 184 -8.22 -2.48 -9.20
N GLY A 185 -8.58 -1.60 -10.12
CA GLY A 185 -9.21 -0.31 -9.79
C GLY A 185 -8.27 0.66 -9.06
N PHE A 186 -6.97 0.56 -9.30
CA PHE A 186 -5.96 1.47 -8.75
C PHE A 186 -5.53 2.50 -9.80
N GLU A 187 -5.30 3.72 -9.36
CA GLU A 187 -4.88 4.86 -10.19
C GLU A 187 -3.50 5.36 -9.77
N PRO A 188 -2.68 5.89 -10.71
CA PRO A 188 -1.32 6.32 -10.41
C PRO A 188 -1.25 7.39 -9.30
N VAL A 189 -0.23 7.31 -8.46
CA VAL A 189 0.13 8.33 -7.45
C VAL A 189 1.52 8.87 -7.82
N GLY A 190 1.71 10.17 -7.64
CA GLY A 190 2.95 10.86 -8.03
C GLY A 190 3.00 11.25 -9.51
N GLU A 191 1.92 11.03 -10.27
CA GLU A 191 1.81 11.47 -11.66
C GLU A 191 2.00 12.99 -11.75
N LEU A 192 2.87 13.40 -12.67
CA LEU A 192 3.05 14.78 -13.06
C LEU A 192 2.12 15.10 -14.22
N VAL A 193 1.30 16.12 -14.05
CA VAL A 193 0.34 16.56 -15.06
C VAL A 193 0.59 18.01 -15.43
N ASN A 194 0.26 18.38 -16.66
CA ASN A 194 0.44 19.74 -17.14
C ASN A 194 -0.72 20.65 -16.72
N ASP A 195 -1.92 20.09 -16.61
CA ASP A 195 -3.15 20.82 -16.35
C ASP A 195 -3.94 20.06 -15.30
N LEU A 196 -4.42 20.77 -14.27
CA LEU A 196 -5.38 20.22 -13.32
C LEU A 196 -6.79 20.51 -13.83
N THR A 197 -7.64 19.50 -13.97
CA THR A 197 -9.04 19.65 -14.41
C THR A 197 -10.02 19.29 -13.28
N PRO A 198 -11.27 19.76 -13.31
CA PRO A 198 -12.24 19.52 -12.23
C PRO A 198 -12.57 18.04 -11.99
N ASP A 199 -12.44 17.20 -13.01
CA ASP A 199 -12.71 15.76 -12.97
C ASP A 199 -11.53 14.93 -12.42
N MET A 200 -10.35 15.53 -12.27
CA MET A 200 -9.15 14.88 -11.70
C MET A 200 -9.26 14.75 -10.18
N THR A 201 -10.22 13.94 -9.73
CA THR A 201 -10.47 13.72 -8.31
C THR A 201 -9.18 13.36 -7.59
N GLY A 202 -8.93 14.08 -6.49
CA GLY A 202 -7.80 13.78 -5.67
C GLY A 202 -7.11 14.93 -4.99
N VAL A 203 -5.88 14.68 -4.55
CA VAL A 203 -5.07 15.60 -3.75
C VAL A 203 -3.80 15.83 -4.51
N TRP A 204 -3.64 17.06 -4.95
CA TRP A 204 -2.60 17.47 -5.87
C TRP A 204 -1.72 18.49 -5.20
N GLN A 205 -0.42 18.24 -5.17
CA GLN A 205 0.56 19.23 -4.78
C GLN A 205 0.92 20.05 -6.00
N VAL A 206 0.79 21.36 -5.87
CA VAL A 206 1.13 22.33 -6.90
C VAL A 206 2.27 23.16 -6.34
N SER A 207 3.45 23.00 -6.93
CA SER A 207 4.61 23.83 -6.61
C SER A 207 4.71 24.99 -7.60
N VAL A 208 5.24 26.11 -7.14
CA VAL A 208 5.45 27.31 -7.94
C VAL A 208 6.93 27.66 -8.01
N TYR A 209 7.33 28.38 -9.06
CA TYR A 209 8.66 29.00 -9.09
C TYR A 209 8.76 30.12 -8.05
N GLY A 210 9.96 30.69 -7.88
CA GLY A 210 10.17 31.87 -7.03
C GLY A 210 10.21 31.61 -5.51
N GLY A 211 10.05 30.35 -5.08
CA GLY A 211 10.10 29.98 -3.66
C GLY A 211 8.80 30.25 -2.90
N GLY A 212 7.70 30.52 -3.63
CA GLY A 212 6.37 30.58 -3.05
C GLY A 212 5.96 29.26 -2.40
N ALA A 213 5.02 29.32 -1.46
CA ALA A 213 4.54 28.13 -0.75
C ALA A 213 3.83 27.17 -1.72
N ASP A 214 4.15 25.88 -1.61
CA ASP A 214 3.37 24.84 -2.27
C ASP A 214 1.91 24.90 -1.82
N SER A 215 1.02 24.58 -2.75
CA SER A 215 -0.41 24.43 -2.46
C SER A 215 -0.85 22.98 -2.62
N VAL A 216 -1.81 22.55 -1.81
CA VAL A 216 -2.38 21.21 -1.85
C VAL A 216 -3.87 21.32 -2.15
N TRP A 217 -4.28 20.78 -3.30
CA TRP A 217 -5.63 20.84 -3.84
C TRP A 217 -6.34 19.51 -3.65
N ASP A 218 -7.23 19.42 -2.67
CA ASP A 218 -8.11 18.28 -2.44
C ASP A 218 -9.41 18.47 -3.24
N LEU A 219 -9.37 18.11 -4.53
CA LEU A 219 -10.51 18.16 -5.46
C LEU A 219 -11.61 17.14 -5.11
N THR A 220 -11.32 16.14 -4.29
CA THR A 220 -12.36 15.23 -3.77
C THR A 220 -13.24 15.94 -2.74
N ARG A 221 -12.64 16.79 -1.90
CA ARG A 221 -13.35 17.52 -0.84
C ARG A 221 -13.66 18.97 -1.19
N GLY A 222 -13.17 19.47 -2.33
CA GLY A 222 -13.30 20.86 -2.73
C GLY A 222 -12.51 21.82 -1.84
N VAL A 223 -11.34 21.41 -1.33
CA VAL A 223 -10.54 22.20 -0.38
C VAL A 223 -9.15 22.48 -0.94
N VAL A 224 -8.65 23.69 -0.73
CA VAL A 224 -7.28 24.07 -1.10
C VAL A 224 -6.50 24.48 0.15
N HIS A 225 -5.28 23.98 0.31
CA HIS A 225 -4.36 24.40 1.36
C HIS A 225 -3.22 25.20 0.75
N ILE A 226 -2.92 26.39 1.27
CA ILE A 226 -1.83 27.26 0.77
C ILE A 226 -1.13 27.89 1.98
N GLY A 227 0.19 27.77 2.08
CA GLY A 227 0.95 28.45 3.14
C GLY A 227 0.56 28.10 4.58
N GLY A 228 -0.12 26.98 4.80
CA GLY A 228 -0.65 26.55 6.11
C GLY A 228 -2.13 26.86 6.31
N ASP A 229 -2.72 27.72 5.49
CA ASP A 229 -4.14 28.05 5.55
C ASP A 229 -4.98 26.99 4.82
N ARG A 230 -6.14 26.66 5.39
CA ARG A 230 -7.15 25.78 4.79
C ARG A 230 -8.27 26.65 4.22
N LEU A 231 -8.41 26.65 2.91
CA LEU A 231 -9.39 27.43 2.17
C LEU A 231 -10.55 26.52 1.74
N GLU A 232 -11.72 26.76 2.35
CA GLU A 232 -13.00 26.14 2.00
C GLU A 232 -13.89 27.17 1.30
N ASP A 233 -14.89 26.72 0.53
CA ASP A 233 -15.85 27.58 -0.20
C ASP A 233 -15.23 28.61 -1.16
N VAL A 234 -14.04 28.32 -1.68
CA VAL A 234 -13.36 29.17 -2.68
C VAL A 234 -13.97 28.97 -4.06
N GLN A 235 -14.15 30.07 -4.80
CA GLN A 235 -14.48 30.01 -6.21
C GLN A 235 -13.18 29.90 -7.03
N VAL A 236 -13.00 28.78 -7.72
CA VAL A 236 -11.87 28.57 -8.63
C VAL A 236 -12.11 29.33 -9.92
N LEU A 237 -11.35 30.40 -10.15
CA LEU A 237 -11.42 31.23 -11.36
C LEU A 237 -10.52 30.68 -12.49
N ALA A 238 -9.41 30.04 -12.12
CA ALA A 238 -8.53 29.30 -13.03
C ALA A 238 -7.83 28.19 -12.25
N LEU A 239 -7.87 26.96 -12.78
CA LEU A 239 -7.16 25.82 -12.19
C LEU A 239 -5.65 25.88 -12.47
N PRO A 240 -4.83 25.22 -11.64
CA PRO A 240 -3.39 25.08 -11.86
C PRO A 240 -3.04 24.51 -13.22
N ARG A 241 -2.07 25.15 -13.88
CA ARG A 241 -1.48 24.72 -15.14
C ARG A 241 0.01 25.03 -15.14
N VAL A 242 0.85 24.05 -15.46
CA VAL A 242 2.31 24.19 -15.57
C VAL A 242 2.66 25.30 -16.57
N LEU A 243 3.61 26.16 -16.20
CA LEU A 243 3.94 27.41 -16.90
C LEU A 243 2.80 28.46 -16.98
N GLY A 244 1.69 28.23 -16.29
CA GLY A 244 0.60 29.17 -16.07
C GLY A 244 0.47 29.56 -14.61
N THR A 245 -0.68 30.11 -14.23
CA THR A 245 -1.04 30.44 -12.85
C THR A 245 -2.42 29.88 -12.53
N PHE A 246 -2.72 29.66 -11.25
CA PHE A 246 -4.08 29.46 -10.78
C PHE A 246 -4.64 30.75 -10.18
N ARG A 247 -5.98 30.87 -10.16
CA ARG A 247 -6.67 32.01 -9.56
C ARG A 247 -7.87 31.55 -8.75
N LEU A 248 -8.00 32.10 -7.55
CA LEU A 248 -9.08 31.83 -6.61
C LEU A 248 -9.74 33.14 -6.20
N ARG A 249 -11.04 33.08 -5.96
CA ARG A 249 -11.77 34.09 -5.19
C ARG A 249 -12.14 33.51 -3.83
N LEU A 250 -11.70 34.19 -2.77
CA LEU A 250 -11.91 33.80 -1.39
C LEU A 250 -13.32 34.18 -0.91
N ALA A 251 -13.73 33.66 0.24
CA ALA A 251 -15.06 33.89 0.80
C ALA A 251 -15.35 35.37 1.13
N ASP A 252 -14.30 36.17 1.41
CA ASP A 252 -14.40 37.62 1.62
C ASP A 252 -14.50 38.43 0.31
N GLY A 253 -14.51 37.75 -0.85
CA GLY A 253 -14.59 38.34 -2.18
C GLY A 253 -13.24 38.78 -2.76
N SER A 254 -12.15 38.68 -1.99
CA SER A 254 -10.81 38.98 -2.50
C SER A 254 -10.35 37.93 -3.51
N GLU A 255 -9.52 38.35 -4.47
CA GLU A 255 -8.92 37.45 -5.45
C GLU A 255 -7.44 37.26 -5.17
N MET A 256 -6.97 36.03 -5.36
CA MET A 256 -5.55 35.71 -5.35
C MET A 256 -5.15 34.98 -6.63
N ALA A 257 -3.90 35.19 -7.02
CA ALA A 257 -3.25 34.50 -8.12
C ALA A 257 -1.96 33.88 -7.61
N SER A 258 -1.62 32.70 -8.12
CA SER A 258 -0.34 32.06 -7.83
C SER A 258 0.79 32.72 -8.60
N GLU A 259 2.02 32.46 -8.16
CA GLU A 259 3.19 32.51 -9.04
C GLU A 259 3.10 31.44 -10.14
N LEU A 260 4.06 31.45 -11.06
CA LEU A 260 4.10 30.52 -12.18
C LEU A 260 4.25 29.08 -11.66
N VAL A 261 3.32 28.21 -12.04
CA VAL A 261 3.29 26.82 -11.60
C VAL A 261 4.46 26.05 -12.21
N ALA A 262 5.25 25.44 -11.35
CA ALA A 262 6.43 24.65 -11.71
C ALA A 262 6.08 23.17 -11.94
N ALA A 263 5.29 22.58 -11.05
CA ALA A 263 4.85 21.20 -11.18
C ALA A 263 3.48 20.99 -10.53
N ILE A 264 2.70 20.08 -11.10
CA ILE A 264 1.45 19.57 -10.52
C ILE A 264 1.65 18.08 -10.35
N LYS A 265 1.63 17.61 -9.11
CA LYS A 265 1.90 16.22 -8.75
C LYS A 265 0.75 15.63 -7.96
N ARG A 266 0.27 14.45 -8.34
CA ARG A 266 -0.69 13.71 -7.52
C ARG A 266 -0.03 13.25 -6.22
N VAL A 267 -0.54 13.60 -5.06
CA VAL A 267 0.04 13.25 -3.75
C VAL A 267 -0.56 11.98 -3.20
N ARG A 268 -1.87 11.90 -3.26
CA ARG A 268 -2.70 10.74 -2.95
C ARG A 268 -3.77 10.74 -4.00
#